data_AF-A0A2M6USM0-F1
#
_entry.id   AF-A0A2M6USM0-F1
#
_cell.length_a   1.000
_cell.length_b   1.000
_cell.length_c   1.000
_cell.angle_alpha   90.00
_cell.angle_beta   90.00
_cell.angle_gamma   90.00
#
_symmetry.space_group_name_H-M   'P 1'
#
loop_
_entity.id
_entity.type
_entity.pdbx_description
1 polymer ?
#
loop_
_entity_poly.entity_id
_entity_poly.type
_entity_poly.pdbx_seq_one_letter_code
_entity_poly.pdbx_strand_id
1 'polypeptide(L)'
;MDEEIQQVIDNPVKEETNNSRIIVNIKFILKWVRKFGYLGFSVMGLTLLKEFLVSLGYSTNVLLGFAMGIVFCVVGIMLVAKIYHNKQLTEQLKQKDREYQIYKKIVEEGEQRLFEKTQKISKEWVEKWDEGIRQWERDILGIKNPRAGMKVHGNRPSLVKNICAQGERELPLLYKEALATELTDEQIAKIYHLLNETLFEEHYVKAGKFMEENGISLQGFVNTHTNKEHYKPTTLLLHWLLYVLDDVIIAECKKQKEKLSKKKNEKQKFADTLWDNISIPTTEYEEIEKMFNDRNSLSNQCALLLYCKKDVLSLLYDISSDYKTARETFIYYKKLIKTVKKGYMAFDKGCSYTIVKDTINTCKNNDASMEQDSSIVEGTLTLKKAYASGARGWLRSSNEKCDDRLIFWEKLVGISNSQKKLKIIFGEKQLKKLEEAVEKEREQVKREMREAIFEKKDFCYYRSRAHFIGCLQDD
;
A
#
# COMPACT_ATOMS: atom_id res chain seq x y z
N MET A 1 -16.39 -15.93 45.11
CA MET A 1 -15.60 -16.87 45.94
C MET A 1 -15.86 -16.37 47.33
N ASP A 2 -16.79 -17.03 48.01
CA ASP A 2 -17.86 -16.35 48.72
C ASP A 2 -17.54 -16.17 50.21
N GLU A 3 -17.49 -14.91 50.63
CA GLU A 3 -17.36 -14.48 52.03
C GLU A 3 -18.65 -14.74 52.87
N GLU A 4 -19.70 -15.30 52.27
CA GLU A 4 -20.97 -15.60 52.96
C GLU A 4 -20.99 -16.95 53.71
N ILE A 5 -19.93 -17.78 53.61
CA ILE A 5 -19.90 -19.11 54.24
C ILE A 5 -19.18 -19.11 55.61
N GLN A 6 -18.37 -18.09 55.93
CA GLN A 6 -17.54 -18.10 57.14
C GLN A 6 -18.24 -17.55 58.41
N GLN A 7 -19.36 -16.84 58.28
CA GLN A 7 -20.05 -16.23 59.44
C GLN A 7 -21.04 -17.15 60.19
N VAL A 8 -21.24 -18.39 59.74
CA VAL A 8 -22.20 -19.33 60.35
C VAL A 8 -21.54 -20.30 61.34
N ILE A 9 -20.20 -20.32 61.42
CA ILE A 9 -19.47 -21.36 62.17
C ILE A 9 -19.04 -20.92 63.58
N ASP A 10 -18.89 -19.63 63.88
CA ASP A 10 -18.37 -19.17 65.17
C ASP A 10 -19.43 -18.51 66.06
N ASN A 11 -20.25 -19.33 66.74
CA ASN A 11 -20.62 -19.12 68.16
C ASN A 11 -21.62 -20.17 68.65
N PRO A 12 -21.19 -21.16 69.45
CA PRO A 12 -22.08 -21.89 70.34
C PRO A 12 -22.03 -21.32 71.77
N VAL A 13 -23.08 -21.66 72.52
CA VAL A 13 -23.24 -21.60 73.99
C VAL A 13 -23.87 -20.32 74.58
N LYS A 14 -25.19 -20.38 74.86
CA LYS A 14 -25.74 -20.67 76.20
C LYS A 14 -27.27 -20.92 76.13
N GLU A 15 -27.72 -21.82 76.99
CA GLU A 15 -29.09 -22.32 77.21
C GLU A 15 -30.17 -21.22 77.18
N GLU A 16 -31.42 -21.42 76.73
CA GLU A 16 -32.42 -22.29 77.36
C GLU A 16 -33.74 -22.32 76.53
N THR A 17 -34.50 -23.42 76.68
CA THR A 17 -35.91 -23.68 76.29
C THR A 17 -36.25 -24.28 74.89
N ASN A 18 -36.83 -25.49 74.93
CA ASN A 18 -37.23 -26.36 73.81
C ASN A 18 -38.30 -25.79 72.85
N ASN A 19 -38.89 -24.63 73.11
CA ASN A 19 -39.92 -24.04 72.25
C ASN A 19 -39.36 -23.18 71.10
N SER A 20 -38.10 -22.72 71.19
CA SER A 20 -37.48 -21.86 70.15
C SER A 20 -37.04 -22.66 68.91
N ARG A 21 -36.59 -23.91 69.08
CA ARG A 21 -36.20 -24.81 67.97
C ARG A 21 -37.39 -25.21 67.09
N ILE A 22 -38.56 -25.40 67.67
CA ILE A 22 -39.78 -25.77 66.93
C ILE A 22 -40.24 -24.60 66.07
N ILE A 23 -40.19 -23.37 66.58
CA ILE A 23 -40.60 -22.15 65.85
C ILE A 23 -39.61 -21.81 64.71
N VAL A 24 -38.31 -22.01 64.91
CA VAL A 24 -37.29 -21.82 63.86
C VAL A 24 -37.43 -22.88 62.78
N ASN A 25 -37.68 -24.15 63.14
CA ASN A 25 -37.90 -25.22 62.18
C ASN A 25 -39.22 -25.02 61.40
N ILE A 26 -40.29 -24.56 62.05
CA ILE A 26 -41.57 -24.26 61.37
C ILE A 26 -41.42 -23.07 60.41
N LYS A 27 -40.70 -22.00 60.79
CA LYS A 27 -40.40 -20.88 59.88
C LYS A 27 -39.48 -21.29 58.72
N PHE A 28 -38.53 -22.21 58.95
CA PHE A 28 -37.66 -22.75 57.91
C PHE A 28 -38.45 -23.63 56.92
N ILE A 29 -39.35 -24.47 57.41
CA ILE A 29 -40.25 -25.31 56.61
C ILE A 29 -41.24 -24.46 55.81
N LEU A 30 -41.87 -23.43 56.42
CA LEU A 30 -42.77 -22.51 55.70
C LEU A 30 -42.06 -21.68 54.62
N LYS A 31 -40.79 -21.31 54.84
CA LYS A 31 -39.97 -20.60 53.85
C LYS A 31 -39.57 -21.51 52.68
N TRP A 32 -39.39 -22.80 52.93
CA TRP A 32 -39.10 -23.81 51.90
C TRP A 32 -40.34 -24.22 51.09
N VAL A 33 -41.51 -24.38 51.73
CA VAL A 33 -42.78 -24.69 51.06
C VAL A 33 -43.19 -23.59 50.08
N ARG A 34 -42.89 -22.32 50.37
CA ARG A 34 -43.15 -21.19 49.46
C ARG A 34 -42.21 -21.13 48.24
N LYS A 35 -41.01 -21.71 48.33
CA LYS A 35 -39.98 -21.62 47.29
C LYS A 35 -39.93 -22.86 46.38
N PHE A 36 -40.44 -24.00 46.85
CA PHE A 36 -40.55 -25.25 46.09
C PHE A 36 -41.94 -25.88 46.30
N GLY A 37 -42.98 -25.28 45.70
CA GLY A 37 -44.37 -25.73 45.86
C GLY A 37 -44.59 -27.23 45.58
N TYR A 38 -43.78 -27.85 44.72
CA TYR A 38 -43.84 -29.28 44.42
C TYR A 38 -43.27 -30.21 45.53
N LEU A 39 -42.37 -29.72 46.39
CA LEU A 39 -41.77 -30.50 47.49
C LEU A 39 -42.66 -30.51 48.75
N GLY A 40 -43.47 -29.48 48.96
CA GLY A 40 -44.43 -29.44 50.08
C GLY A 40 -45.57 -30.44 49.91
N PHE A 41 -46.12 -30.56 48.70
CA PHE A 41 -47.19 -31.51 48.38
C PHE A 41 -46.74 -32.97 48.46
N SER A 42 -45.49 -33.28 48.10
CA SER A 42 -44.96 -34.65 48.17
C SER A 42 -44.72 -35.11 49.61
N VAL A 43 -44.33 -34.22 50.53
CA VAL A 43 -44.18 -34.54 51.96
C VAL A 43 -45.55 -34.75 52.64
N MET A 44 -46.56 -33.95 52.28
CA MET A 44 -47.94 -34.15 52.75
C MET A 44 -48.55 -35.46 52.20
N GLY A 45 -48.32 -35.74 50.91
CA GLY A 45 -48.75 -37.00 50.29
C GLY A 45 -48.11 -38.22 50.94
N LEU A 46 -46.81 -38.17 51.25
CA LEU A 46 -46.08 -39.26 51.91
C LEU A 46 -46.51 -39.50 53.36
N THR A 47 -46.91 -38.45 54.09
CA THR A 47 -47.41 -38.57 55.46
C THR A 47 -48.81 -39.17 55.51
N LEU A 48 -49.70 -38.75 54.62
CA LEU A 48 -51.04 -39.35 54.48
C LEU A 48 -50.98 -40.80 53.96
N LEU A 49 -50.07 -41.10 53.02
CA LEU A 49 -49.85 -42.46 52.52
C LEU A 49 -49.30 -43.39 53.61
N LYS A 50 -48.42 -42.88 54.49
CA LYS A 50 -47.90 -43.62 55.64
C LYS A 50 -49.01 -43.98 56.63
N GLU A 51 -49.88 -43.03 56.98
CA GLU A 51 -51.02 -43.29 57.88
C GLU A 51 -52.02 -44.28 57.26
N PHE A 52 -52.31 -44.15 55.97
CA PHE A 52 -53.17 -45.07 55.24
C PHE A 52 -52.61 -46.50 55.17
N LEU A 53 -51.32 -46.66 54.87
CA LEU A 53 -50.66 -47.97 54.77
C LEU A 53 -50.46 -48.65 56.13
N VAL A 54 -50.27 -47.88 57.21
CA VAL A 54 -50.27 -48.40 58.59
C VAL A 54 -51.67 -48.90 58.97
N SER A 55 -52.74 -48.21 58.55
CA SER A 55 -54.13 -48.65 58.79
C SER A 55 -54.50 -49.97 58.09
N LEU A 56 -53.78 -50.32 57.02
CA LEU A 56 -53.94 -51.57 56.26
C LEU A 56 -53.10 -52.74 56.81
N GLY A 57 -52.39 -52.56 57.93
CA GLY A 57 -51.66 -53.64 58.61
C GLY A 57 -50.27 -53.97 58.05
N TYR A 58 -49.70 -53.13 57.19
CA TYR A 58 -48.35 -53.35 56.67
C TYR A 58 -47.27 -53.08 57.73
N SER A 59 -46.28 -53.98 57.83
CA SER A 59 -45.20 -53.85 58.82
C SER A 59 -44.28 -52.66 58.51
N THR A 60 -43.68 -52.10 59.55
CA THR A 60 -42.76 -50.94 59.48
C THR A 60 -41.62 -51.17 58.48
N ASN A 61 -41.16 -52.42 58.32
CA ASN A 61 -40.11 -52.79 57.36
C ASN A 61 -40.57 -52.69 55.90
N VAL A 62 -41.83 -53.02 55.59
CA VAL A 62 -42.39 -52.89 54.23
C VAL A 62 -42.57 -51.42 53.87
N LEU A 63 -43.02 -50.61 54.83
CA LEU A 63 -43.13 -49.15 54.69
C LEU A 63 -41.76 -48.47 54.48
N LEU A 64 -40.72 -48.92 55.20
CA LEU A 64 -39.37 -48.40 55.02
C LEU A 64 -38.80 -48.77 53.65
N GLY A 65 -39.06 -49.99 53.18
CA GLY A 65 -38.71 -50.44 51.84
C GLY A 65 -39.39 -49.61 50.74
N PHE A 66 -40.67 -49.29 50.92
CA PHE A 66 -41.42 -48.46 49.97
C PHE A 66 -40.94 -47.00 49.95
N ALA A 67 -40.66 -46.43 51.12
CA ALA A 67 -40.09 -45.09 51.24
C ALA A 67 -38.69 -45.00 50.61
N MET A 68 -37.83 -46.00 50.84
CA MET A 68 -36.54 -46.13 50.18
C MET A 68 -36.71 -46.23 48.65
N GLY A 69 -37.67 -47.04 48.18
CA GLY A 69 -37.99 -47.14 46.75
C GLY A 69 -38.38 -45.80 46.11
N ILE A 70 -39.25 -45.03 46.77
CA ILE A 70 -39.66 -43.69 46.30
C ILE A 70 -38.48 -42.71 46.29
N VAL A 71 -37.64 -42.71 47.33
CA VAL A 71 -36.43 -41.87 47.38
C VAL A 71 -35.48 -42.22 46.23
N PHE A 72 -35.24 -43.51 45.96
CA PHE A 72 -34.43 -43.94 44.82
C PHE A 72 -35.03 -43.52 43.47
N CYS A 73 -36.35 -43.63 43.30
CA CYS A 73 -37.02 -43.18 42.07
C CYS A 73 -36.92 -41.66 41.88
N VAL A 74 -37.16 -40.87 42.93
CA VAL A 74 -37.09 -39.40 42.87
C VAL A 74 -35.66 -38.92 42.60
N VAL A 75 -34.65 -39.52 43.26
CA VAL A 75 -33.23 -39.23 43.00
C VAL A 75 -32.84 -39.63 41.57
N GLY A 76 -33.34 -40.77 41.08
CA GLY A 76 -33.16 -41.21 39.70
C GLY A 76 -33.74 -40.22 38.68
N ILE A 77 -34.96 -39.73 38.89
CA ILE A 77 -35.61 -38.73 38.03
C ILE A 77 -34.86 -37.40 38.07
N MET A 78 -34.41 -36.94 39.24
CA MET A 78 -33.61 -35.71 39.36
C MET A 78 -32.26 -35.83 38.63
N LEU A 79 -31.60 -36.98 38.71
CA LEU A 79 -30.35 -37.24 37.99
C LEU A 79 -30.57 -37.26 36.47
N VAL A 80 -31.62 -37.94 35.98
CA VAL A 80 -31.97 -37.96 34.56
C VAL A 80 -32.33 -36.55 34.07
N ALA A 81 -33.11 -35.78 34.82
CA ALA A 81 -33.44 -34.40 34.49
C ALA A 81 -32.19 -33.49 34.44
N LYS A 82 -31.26 -33.65 35.39
CA LYS A 82 -29.98 -32.92 35.41
C LYS A 82 -29.09 -33.31 34.24
N ILE A 83 -29.01 -34.60 33.89
CA ILE A 83 -28.27 -35.09 32.72
C ILE A 83 -28.88 -34.54 31.43
N TYR A 84 -30.21 -34.56 31.31
CA TYR A 84 -30.93 -34.03 30.16
C TYR A 84 -30.72 -32.52 30.00
N HIS A 85 -30.85 -31.75 31.10
CA HIS A 85 -30.62 -30.31 31.07
C HIS A 85 -29.16 -29.96 30.72
N ASN A 86 -28.19 -30.70 31.27
CA ASN A 86 -26.78 -30.54 30.92
C ASN A 86 -26.52 -30.88 29.45
N LYS A 87 -27.16 -31.92 28.90
CA LYS A 87 -27.04 -32.27 27.48
C LYS A 87 -27.61 -31.16 26.58
N GLN A 88 -28.79 -30.63 26.92
CA GLN A 88 -29.40 -29.52 26.20
C GLN A 88 -28.56 -28.24 26.26
N LEU A 89 -27.99 -27.90 27.42
CA LEU A 89 -27.09 -26.77 27.58
C LEU A 89 -25.80 -26.95 26.76
N THR A 90 -25.25 -28.18 26.74
CA THR A 90 -24.07 -28.52 25.95
C THR A 90 -24.34 -28.39 24.45
N GLU A 91 -25.50 -28.85 23.98
CA GLU A 91 -25.91 -28.71 22.58
C GLU A 91 -26.11 -27.24 22.17
N GLN A 92 -26.75 -26.43 23.03
CA GLN A 92 -26.91 -24.99 22.80
C GLN A 92 -25.57 -24.25 22.78
N LEU A 93 -24.63 -24.59 23.67
CA LEU A 93 -23.27 -24.03 23.67
C LEU A 93 -22.51 -24.40 22.39
N LYS A 94 -22.59 -25.66 21.95
CA LYS A 94 -21.99 -26.12 20.69
C LYS A 94 -22.57 -25.38 19.48
N GLN A 95 -23.88 -25.11 19.48
CA GLN A 95 -24.51 -24.35 18.41
C GLN A 95 -24.05 -22.90 18.39
N LYS A 96 -24.02 -22.22 19.54
CA LYS A 96 -23.50 -20.84 19.65
C LYS A 96 -22.04 -20.73 19.26
N ASP A 97 -21.21 -21.71 19.62
CA ASP A 97 -19.81 -21.73 19.20
C ASP A 97 -19.68 -21.86 17.68
N ARG A 98 -20.45 -22.74 17.04
CA ARG A 98 -20.50 -22.84 15.57
C ARG A 98 -20.95 -21.53 14.91
N GLU A 99 -22.02 -20.91 15.42
CA GLU A 99 -22.50 -19.62 14.92
C GLU A 99 -21.41 -18.55 15.07
N TYR A 100 -20.74 -18.48 16.22
CA TYR A 100 -19.62 -17.58 16.44
C TYR A 100 -18.47 -17.80 15.46
N GLN A 101 -18.08 -19.06 15.18
CA GLN A 101 -17.04 -19.35 14.19
C GLN A 101 -17.46 -18.90 12.77
N ILE A 102 -18.73 -19.06 12.40
CA ILE A 102 -19.26 -18.59 11.12
C ILE A 102 -19.20 -17.06 11.04
N TYR A 103 -19.68 -16.36 12.07
CA TYR A 103 -19.61 -14.89 12.12
C TYR A 103 -18.17 -14.39 12.05
N LYS A 104 -17.28 -14.99 12.83
CA LYS A 104 -15.85 -14.68 12.81
C LYS A 104 -15.27 -14.82 11.39
N LYS A 105 -15.58 -15.91 10.70
CA LYS A 105 -15.13 -16.13 9.31
C LYS A 105 -15.68 -15.08 8.35
N ILE A 106 -16.97 -14.75 8.45
CA ILE A 106 -17.61 -13.71 7.61
C ILE A 106 -16.94 -12.36 7.82
N VAL A 107 -16.65 -11.99 9.07
CA VAL A 107 -15.94 -10.76 9.43
C VAL A 107 -14.53 -10.79 8.84
N GLU A 108 -13.74 -11.83 9.09
CA GLU A 108 -12.37 -11.97 8.58
C GLU A 108 -12.30 -11.90 7.04
N GLU A 109 -13.27 -12.51 6.33
CA GLU A 109 -13.39 -12.40 4.88
C GLU A 109 -13.74 -10.97 4.44
N GLY A 110 -14.65 -10.30 5.16
CA GLY A 110 -15.01 -8.91 4.90
C GLY A 110 -13.82 -7.97 5.05
N GLU A 111 -13.07 -8.10 6.14
CA GLU A 111 -11.83 -7.36 6.41
C GLU A 111 -10.79 -7.58 5.33
N GLN A 112 -10.59 -8.84 4.91
CA GLN A 112 -9.66 -9.19 3.86
C GLN A 112 -10.05 -8.52 2.54
N ARG A 113 -11.34 -8.55 2.17
CA ARG A 113 -11.84 -7.88 0.95
C ARG A 113 -11.64 -6.37 1.00
N LEU A 114 -11.88 -5.74 2.17
CA LEU A 114 -11.62 -4.31 2.37
C LEU A 114 -10.15 -3.99 2.16
N PHE A 115 -9.23 -4.75 2.77
CA PHE A 115 -7.80 -4.56 2.61
C PHE A 115 -7.36 -4.77 1.15
N GLU A 116 -7.81 -5.83 0.48
CA GLU A 116 -7.48 -6.09 -0.92
C GLU A 116 -7.96 -4.99 -1.88
N LYS A 117 -9.10 -4.36 -1.57
CA LYS A 117 -9.61 -3.21 -2.33
C LYS A 117 -8.63 -2.03 -2.26
N THR A 118 -7.93 -1.84 -1.14
CA THR A 118 -6.90 -0.79 -1.00
C THR A 118 -5.63 -1.09 -1.82
N GLN A 119 -5.30 -2.37 -1.99
CA GLN A 119 -4.15 -2.83 -2.77
C GLN A 119 -4.36 -2.76 -4.29
N LYS A 120 -5.55 -2.37 -4.76
CA LYS A 120 -5.84 -2.22 -6.19
C LYS A 120 -5.58 -0.79 -6.64
N ILE A 121 -4.45 -0.56 -7.30
CA ILE A 121 -4.14 0.76 -7.87
C ILE A 121 -4.92 0.97 -9.17
N SER A 122 -5.54 2.14 -9.33
CA SER A 122 -6.24 2.50 -10.58
C SER A 122 -5.23 2.79 -11.68
N LYS A 123 -5.36 2.08 -12.82
CA LYS A 123 -4.58 2.34 -14.03
C LYS A 123 -4.79 3.77 -14.54
N GLU A 124 -6.02 4.27 -14.50
CA GLU A 124 -6.35 5.64 -14.89
C GLU A 124 -5.58 6.67 -14.05
N TRP A 125 -5.38 6.40 -12.76
CA TRP A 125 -4.62 7.29 -11.89
C TRP A 125 -3.12 7.27 -12.21
N VAL A 126 -2.58 6.10 -12.54
CA VAL A 126 -1.20 5.95 -13.02
C VAL A 126 -1.00 6.66 -14.37
N GLU A 127 -1.97 6.57 -15.28
CA GLU A 127 -1.95 7.29 -16.55
C GLU A 127 -1.98 8.81 -16.37
N LYS A 128 -2.85 9.32 -15.47
CA LYS A 128 -2.86 10.75 -15.11
C LYS A 128 -1.53 11.20 -14.51
N TRP A 129 -0.88 10.35 -13.71
CA TRP A 129 0.46 10.62 -13.20
C TRP A 129 1.46 10.74 -14.35
N ASP A 130 1.48 9.79 -15.27
CA ASP A 130 2.41 9.79 -16.42
C ASP A 130 2.23 11.00 -17.33
N GLU A 131 0.99 11.41 -17.59
CA GLU A 131 0.72 12.61 -18.38
C GLU A 131 1.14 13.89 -17.65
N GLY A 132 0.92 13.97 -16.34
CA GLY A 132 1.37 15.09 -15.53
C GLY A 132 2.89 15.28 -15.55
N ILE A 133 3.65 14.17 -15.59
CA ILE A 133 5.11 14.19 -15.77
C ILE A 133 5.47 14.68 -17.17
N ARG A 134 4.83 14.14 -18.22
CA ARG A 134 5.09 14.58 -19.59
C ARG A 134 4.81 16.06 -19.78
N GLN A 135 3.77 16.59 -19.15
CA GLN A 135 3.51 18.03 -19.16
C GLN A 135 4.63 18.80 -18.47
N TRP A 136 5.09 18.37 -17.29
CA TRP A 136 6.24 18.99 -16.61
C TRP A 136 7.49 19.00 -17.51
N GLU A 137 7.80 17.89 -18.17
CA GLU A 137 8.92 17.82 -19.10
C GLU A 137 8.77 18.84 -20.23
N ARG A 138 7.58 18.97 -20.82
CA ARG A 138 7.31 19.97 -21.86
C ARG A 138 7.47 21.40 -21.36
N ASP A 139 6.96 21.69 -20.16
CA ASP A 139 7.03 23.03 -19.56
C ASP A 139 8.50 23.45 -19.35
N ILE A 140 9.35 22.54 -18.85
CA ILE A 140 10.80 22.79 -18.69
C ILE A 140 11.48 23.01 -20.05
N LEU A 141 11.10 22.23 -21.07
CA LEU A 141 11.67 22.33 -22.42
C LEU A 141 11.06 23.47 -23.26
N GLY A 142 10.11 24.24 -22.72
CA GLY A 142 9.48 25.37 -23.41
C GLY A 142 8.54 25.00 -24.56
N ILE A 143 8.03 23.77 -24.60
CA ILE A 143 7.19 23.26 -25.69
C ILE A 143 5.73 23.65 -25.43
N LYS A 144 5.19 24.55 -26.27
CA LYS A 144 3.82 25.07 -26.12
C LYS A 144 2.77 24.23 -26.87
N ASN A 145 3.12 23.73 -28.05
CA ASN A 145 2.23 22.97 -28.93
C ASN A 145 2.73 21.53 -29.11
N PRO A 146 2.27 20.57 -28.28
CA PRO A 146 2.60 19.17 -28.48
C PRO A 146 1.93 18.61 -29.75
N ARG A 147 2.57 17.63 -30.41
CA ARG A 147 1.98 16.95 -31.58
C ARG A 147 0.68 16.20 -31.23
N ALA A 148 -0.16 16.01 -32.26
CA ALA A 148 -1.49 15.41 -32.16
C ALA A 148 -1.50 14.04 -31.46
N GLY A 149 -2.44 13.84 -30.52
CA GLY A 149 -2.68 12.58 -29.81
C GLY A 149 -2.31 12.58 -28.32
N MET A 150 -1.73 13.65 -27.80
CA MET A 150 -1.44 13.81 -26.37
C MET A 150 -2.57 14.57 -25.66
N LYS A 151 -3.13 13.98 -24.60
CA LYS A 151 -4.21 14.59 -23.82
C LYS A 151 -3.62 15.49 -22.74
N VAL A 152 -3.95 16.78 -22.73
CA VAL A 152 -3.63 17.65 -21.59
C VAL A 152 -4.68 17.41 -20.51
N HIS A 153 -4.40 16.51 -19.56
CA HIS A 153 -5.33 16.23 -18.47
C HIS A 153 -4.67 16.20 -17.09
N GLY A 154 -5.26 16.98 -16.18
CA GLY A 154 -5.29 16.72 -14.75
C GLY A 154 -4.18 17.36 -13.92
N ASN A 155 -4.56 17.82 -12.72
CA ASN A 155 -3.63 18.26 -11.70
C ASN A 155 -2.66 17.13 -11.33
N ARG A 156 -1.36 17.46 -11.25
CA ARG A 156 -0.31 16.53 -10.84
C ARG A 156 -0.58 16.03 -9.40
N PRO A 157 -0.24 14.76 -9.09
CA PRO A 157 -0.29 14.24 -7.73
C PRO A 157 0.57 15.09 -6.78
N SER A 158 0.04 15.42 -5.60
CA SER A 158 0.67 16.34 -4.64
C SER A 158 2.09 15.93 -4.23
N LEU A 159 2.38 14.63 -4.21
CA LEU A 159 3.69 14.06 -3.86
C LEU A 159 4.81 14.45 -4.83
N VAL A 160 4.47 14.68 -6.09
CA VAL A 160 5.43 15.05 -7.15
C VAL A 160 5.56 16.56 -7.26
N LYS A 161 4.55 17.30 -6.80
CA LYS A 161 4.46 18.76 -6.93
C LYS A 161 5.71 19.47 -6.40
N ASN A 162 6.26 19.03 -5.27
CA ASN A 162 7.45 19.65 -4.68
C ASN A 162 8.71 19.40 -5.53
N ILE A 163 8.88 18.18 -6.03
CA ILE A 163 10.01 17.81 -6.89
C ILE A 163 9.93 18.58 -8.21
N CYS A 164 8.74 18.64 -8.82
CA CYS A 164 8.49 19.45 -10.01
C CYS A 164 8.73 20.94 -9.76
N ALA A 165 8.24 21.50 -8.65
CA ALA A 165 8.40 22.93 -8.34
C ALA A 165 9.86 23.31 -8.06
N GLN A 166 10.68 22.38 -7.58
CA GLN A 166 12.12 22.60 -7.46
C GLN A 166 12.77 22.59 -8.86
N GLY A 167 12.48 21.57 -9.67
CA GLY A 167 12.96 21.51 -11.06
C GLY A 167 12.52 22.71 -11.92
N GLU A 168 11.28 23.19 -11.77
CA GLU A 168 10.75 24.39 -12.45
C GLU A 168 11.45 25.69 -12.05
N ARG A 169 12.11 25.73 -10.90
CA ARG A 169 12.91 26.90 -10.47
C ARG A 169 14.35 26.82 -10.98
N GLU A 170 14.95 25.64 -10.93
CA GLU A 170 16.38 25.45 -11.21
C GLU A 170 16.67 25.24 -12.70
N LEU A 171 15.93 24.35 -13.36
CA LEU A 171 16.24 23.91 -14.73
C LEU A 171 16.10 25.01 -15.78
N PRO A 172 15.09 25.90 -15.74
CA PRO A 172 15.01 26.99 -16.71
C PRO A 172 16.21 27.94 -16.64
N LEU A 173 16.80 28.13 -15.46
CA LEU A 173 17.99 28.96 -15.29
C LEU A 173 19.21 28.27 -15.94
N LEU A 174 19.43 27.00 -15.60
CA LEU A 174 20.53 26.20 -16.17
C LEU A 174 20.43 26.11 -17.69
N TYR A 175 19.24 25.84 -18.23
CA TYR A 175 19.05 25.77 -19.68
C TYR A 175 19.14 27.14 -20.37
N LYS A 176 18.71 28.23 -19.73
CA LYS A 176 18.80 29.56 -20.33
C LYS A 176 20.25 29.95 -20.61
N GLU A 177 21.14 29.68 -19.67
CA GLU A 177 22.57 29.97 -19.81
C GLU A 177 23.22 29.02 -20.81
N ALA A 178 22.98 27.72 -20.66
CA ALA A 178 23.55 26.68 -21.51
C ALA A 178 23.14 26.78 -22.99
N LEU A 179 21.89 27.16 -23.28
CA LEU A 179 21.38 27.24 -24.65
C LEU A 179 21.76 28.56 -25.34
N ALA A 180 22.23 29.55 -24.59
CA ALA A 180 22.70 30.84 -25.13
C ALA A 180 24.17 30.78 -25.62
N THR A 181 24.89 29.68 -25.36
CA THR A 181 26.26 29.49 -25.83
C THR A 181 26.31 29.52 -27.36
N GLU A 182 27.12 30.43 -27.90
CA GLU A 182 27.40 30.53 -29.34
C GLU A 182 28.33 29.41 -29.80
N LEU A 183 28.11 28.91 -31.01
CA LEU A 183 28.94 27.86 -31.59
C LEU A 183 30.20 28.46 -32.21
N THR A 184 31.32 27.75 -32.06
CA THR A 184 32.57 28.07 -32.76
C THR A 184 32.50 27.64 -34.23
N ASP A 185 33.33 28.21 -35.08
CA ASP A 185 33.42 27.83 -36.51
C ASP A 185 33.73 26.34 -36.70
N GLU A 186 34.57 25.77 -35.81
CA GLU A 186 34.88 24.34 -35.83
C GLU A 186 33.65 23.47 -35.53
N GLN A 187 32.84 23.87 -34.54
CA GLN A 187 31.60 23.18 -34.19
C GLN A 187 30.56 23.28 -35.32
N ILE A 188 30.45 24.45 -35.94
CA ILE A 188 29.58 24.67 -37.10
C ILE A 188 30.01 23.75 -38.26
N ALA A 189 31.31 23.65 -38.55
CA ALA A 189 31.83 22.76 -39.58
C ALA A 189 31.53 21.28 -39.28
N LYS A 190 31.66 20.83 -38.03
CA LYS A 190 31.28 19.47 -37.59
C LYS A 190 29.79 19.20 -37.87
N ILE A 191 28.91 20.15 -37.56
CA ILE A 191 27.47 20.02 -37.82
C ILE A 191 27.18 19.94 -39.32
N TYR A 192 27.86 20.75 -40.13
CA TYR A 192 27.70 20.69 -41.59
C TYR A 192 28.14 19.36 -42.18
N HIS A 193 29.18 18.74 -41.63
CA HIS A 193 29.56 17.38 -42.02
C HIS A 193 28.43 16.38 -41.73
N LEU A 194 27.82 16.46 -40.54
CA LEU A 194 26.70 15.58 -40.16
C LEU A 194 25.43 15.83 -40.97
N LEU A 195 25.18 17.05 -41.44
CA LEU A 195 24.07 17.34 -42.36
C LEU A 195 24.18 16.63 -43.72
N ASN A 196 25.36 16.09 -44.07
CA ASN A 196 25.49 15.23 -45.25
C ASN A 196 24.96 13.80 -44.99
N GLU A 197 24.74 13.43 -43.74
CA GLU A 197 24.12 12.15 -43.38
C GLU A 197 22.60 12.26 -43.46
N THR A 198 21.98 11.44 -44.33
CA THR A 198 20.54 11.52 -44.64
C THR A 198 19.65 11.46 -43.40
N LEU A 199 20.00 10.62 -42.42
CA LEU A 199 19.23 10.46 -41.18
C LEU A 199 19.29 11.73 -40.32
N PHE A 200 20.48 12.30 -40.14
CA PHE A 200 20.67 13.51 -39.35
C PHE A 200 19.97 14.69 -40.03
N GLU A 201 20.16 14.88 -41.34
CA GLU A 201 19.52 15.93 -42.14
C GLU A 201 17.98 15.89 -41.98
N GLU A 202 17.39 14.71 -42.13
CA GLU A 202 15.94 14.51 -42.03
C GLU A 202 15.40 14.97 -40.67
N HIS A 203 16.06 14.59 -39.58
CA HIS A 203 15.61 14.93 -38.23
C HIS A 203 15.92 16.37 -37.85
N TYR A 204 17.03 16.93 -38.34
CA TYR A 204 17.40 18.33 -38.17
C TYR A 204 16.36 19.27 -38.79
N VAL A 205 15.93 19.00 -40.03
CA VAL A 205 14.87 19.77 -40.71
C VAL A 205 13.54 19.63 -39.96
N LYS A 206 13.21 18.44 -39.45
CA LYS A 206 12.00 18.23 -38.65
C LYS A 206 12.03 19.02 -37.34
N ALA A 207 13.18 19.14 -36.70
CA ALA A 207 13.35 19.95 -35.48
C ALA A 207 13.12 21.43 -35.77
N GLY A 208 13.72 21.95 -36.84
CA GLY A 208 13.52 23.36 -37.22
C GLY A 208 12.06 23.71 -37.52
N LYS A 209 11.37 22.86 -38.31
CA LYS A 209 9.92 23.02 -38.55
C LYS A 209 9.11 22.99 -37.26
N PHE A 210 9.45 22.09 -36.35
CA PHE A 210 8.75 21.97 -35.07
C PHE A 210 8.97 23.21 -34.17
N MET A 211 10.15 23.83 -34.23
CA MET A 211 10.42 25.10 -33.56
C MET A 211 9.58 26.24 -34.13
N GLU A 212 9.46 26.34 -35.46
CA GLU A 212 8.63 27.34 -36.13
C GLU A 212 7.14 27.17 -35.77
N GLU A 213 6.64 25.93 -35.72
CA GLU A 213 5.27 25.59 -35.25
C GLU A 213 5.02 25.99 -33.78
N ASN A 214 6.08 26.15 -33.00
CA ASN A 214 6.04 26.64 -31.62
C ASN A 214 6.34 28.15 -31.50
N GLY A 215 6.43 28.86 -32.62
CA GLY A 215 6.62 30.31 -32.69
C GLY A 215 8.06 30.77 -32.47
N ILE A 216 9.04 29.88 -32.65
CA ILE A 216 10.47 30.21 -32.56
C ILE A 216 11.01 30.45 -33.96
N SER A 217 11.44 31.69 -34.24
CA SER A 217 12.01 32.05 -35.53
C SER A 217 13.44 31.52 -35.64
N LEU A 218 13.73 30.80 -36.73
CA LEU A 218 15.07 30.33 -37.05
C LEU A 218 15.64 31.09 -38.24
N GLN A 219 16.95 31.35 -38.22
CA GLN A 219 17.63 31.96 -39.36
C GLN A 219 17.96 30.87 -40.38
N GLY A 220 17.56 31.06 -41.64
CA GLY A 220 17.98 30.21 -42.75
C GLY A 220 19.42 30.49 -43.20
N PHE A 221 20.07 29.52 -43.80
CA PHE A 221 21.32 29.67 -44.53
C PHE A 221 21.37 28.68 -45.69
N VAL A 222 22.20 28.97 -46.69
CA VAL A 222 22.49 28.02 -47.77
C VAL A 222 23.75 27.26 -47.41
N ASN A 223 23.65 25.93 -47.28
CA ASN A 223 24.82 25.09 -47.06
C ASN A 223 25.70 25.12 -48.31
N THR A 224 26.92 25.62 -48.17
CA THR A 224 27.87 25.83 -49.26
C THR A 224 28.33 24.53 -49.93
N HIS A 225 28.19 23.38 -49.26
CA HIS A 225 28.60 22.08 -49.80
C HIS A 225 27.47 21.38 -50.56
N THR A 226 26.22 21.54 -50.13
CA THR A 226 25.06 20.86 -50.72
C THR A 226 24.18 21.78 -51.57
N ASN A 227 24.39 23.10 -51.51
CA ASN A 227 23.53 24.14 -52.08
C ASN A 227 22.05 24.08 -51.63
N LYS A 228 21.76 23.39 -50.53
CA LYS A 228 20.43 23.32 -49.93
C LYS A 228 20.26 24.41 -48.87
N GLU A 229 19.06 24.96 -48.78
CA GLU A 229 18.67 25.79 -47.65
C GLU A 229 18.46 24.94 -46.38
N HIS A 230 19.07 25.38 -45.30
CA HIS A 230 18.98 24.77 -43.98
C HIS A 230 18.82 25.85 -42.90
N TYR A 231 18.47 25.43 -41.68
CA TYR A 231 18.43 26.33 -40.52
C TYR A 231 19.82 26.47 -39.91
N LYS A 232 20.24 27.71 -39.61
CA LYS A 232 21.54 28.03 -39.01
C LYS A 232 21.71 27.22 -37.71
N PRO A 233 22.83 26.51 -37.53
CA PRO A 233 23.08 25.75 -36.32
C PRO A 233 23.07 26.65 -35.08
N THR A 234 22.31 26.23 -34.07
CA THR A 234 22.28 26.85 -32.74
C THR A 234 22.20 25.74 -31.69
N THR A 235 22.69 26.01 -30.48
CA THR A 235 22.61 25.08 -29.34
C THR A 235 21.14 24.75 -29.03
N LEU A 236 20.26 25.75 -29.15
CA LEU A 236 18.81 25.58 -29.05
C LEU A 236 18.26 24.61 -30.09
N LEU A 237 18.62 24.74 -31.37
CA LEU A 237 18.15 23.84 -32.43
C LEU A 237 18.63 22.40 -32.21
N LEU A 238 19.89 22.21 -31.78
CA LEU A 238 20.41 20.89 -31.42
C LEU A 238 19.70 20.28 -30.21
N HIS A 239 19.34 21.09 -29.21
CA HIS A 239 18.52 20.65 -28.08
C HIS A 239 17.12 20.19 -28.52
N TRP A 240 16.47 20.94 -29.42
CA TRP A 240 15.18 20.55 -29.99
C TRP A 240 15.27 19.31 -30.87
N LEU A 241 16.40 19.11 -31.56
CA LEU A 241 16.68 17.88 -32.30
C LEU A 241 16.69 16.65 -31.39
N LEU A 242 17.27 16.73 -30.18
CA LEU A 242 17.22 15.63 -29.22
C LEU A 242 15.78 15.26 -28.85
N TYR A 243 14.91 16.25 -28.66
CA TYR A 243 13.50 16.00 -28.35
C TYR A 243 12.79 15.28 -29.50
N VAL A 244 13.00 15.72 -30.74
CA VAL A 244 12.46 15.04 -31.93
C VAL A 244 12.99 13.61 -32.06
N LEU A 245 14.28 13.40 -31.81
CA LEU A 245 14.88 12.06 -31.83
C LEU A 245 14.26 11.16 -30.77
N ASP A 246 14.07 11.65 -29.54
CA ASP A 246 13.43 10.89 -28.46
C ASP A 246 12.02 10.41 -28.86
N ASP A 247 11.21 11.30 -29.43
CA ASP A 247 9.87 10.95 -29.91
C ASP A 247 9.89 9.91 -31.04
N VAL A 248 10.80 10.04 -32.01
CA VAL A 248 10.94 9.11 -33.13
C VAL A 248 11.40 7.73 -32.63
N ILE A 249 12.38 7.69 -31.73
CA ILE A 249 12.86 6.44 -31.13
C ILE A 249 11.70 5.77 -30.37
N ILE A 250 10.95 6.49 -29.54
CA ILE A 250 9.80 5.95 -28.81
C ILE A 250 8.78 5.33 -29.78
N ALA A 251 8.43 6.04 -30.86
CA ALA A 251 7.48 5.58 -31.85
C ALA A 251 7.97 4.31 -32.57
N GLU A 252 9.24 4.25 -32.94
CA GLU A 252 9.83 3.08 -33.61
C GLU A 252 9.91 1.86 -32.68
N CYS A 253 10.28 2.08 -31.42
CA CYS A 253 10.29 1.03 -30.40
C CYS A 253 8.88 0.45 -30.20
N LYS A 254 7.85 1.30 -30.17
CA LYS A 254 6.45 0.86 -30.04
C LYS A 254 6.01 0.03 -31.24
N LYS A 255 6.31 0.48 -32.47
CA LYS A 255 6.02 -0.28 -33.70
C LYS A 255 6.69 -1.66 -33.68
N GLN A 256 7.88 -1.77 -33.11
CA GLN A 256 8.60 -3.04 -33.01
C GLN A 256 8.01 -3.97 -31.97
N LYS A 257 7.63 -3.47 -30.79
CA LYS A 257 6.86 -4.24 -29.81
C LYS A 257 5.58 -4.81 -30.43
N GLU A 258 4.84 -3.99 -31.18
CA GLU A 258 3.61 -4.43 -31.86
C GLU A 258 3.90 -5.51 -32.91
N LYS A 259 4.97 -5.38 -33.71
CA LYS A 259 5.40 -6.40 -34.68
C LYS A 259 5.84 -7.71 -34.00
N LEU A 260 6.54 -7.63 -32.88
CA LEU A 260 7.02 -8.79 -32.11
C LEU A 260 5.88 -9.49 -31.37
N SER A 261 4.92 -8.75 -30.79
CA SER A 261 3.76 -9.32 -30.09
C SER A 261 2.90 -10.23 -30.97
N LYS A 262 2.93 -10.03 -32.30
CA LYS A 262 2.27 -10.90 -33.30
C LYS A 262 3.04 -12.22 -33.56
N LYS A 263 4.31 -12.30 -33.19
CA LYS A 263 5.17 -13.50 -33.28
C LYS A 263 5.41 -14.06 -31.88
N LYS A 264 4.50 -14.93 -31.41
CA LYS A 264 4.63 -15.67 -30.12
C LYS A 264 6.01 -16.35 -30.03
N ASN A 265 6.95 -15.85 -29.24
CA ASN A 265 8.17 -16.58 -28.85
C ASN A 265 8.82 -15.99 -27.58
N GLU A 266 9.51 -16.83 -26.81
CA GLU A 266 10.11 -16.52 -25.48
C GLU A 266 11.16 -15.39 -25.49
N LYS A 267 11.73 -15.03 -26.65
CA LYS A 267 12.58 -13.84 -26.83
C LYS A 267 11.85 -12.52 -26.52
N GLN A 268 10.52 -12.53 -26.45
CA GLN A 268 9.67 -11.39 -26.10
C GLN A 268 9.98 -10.85 -24.69
N LYS A 269 10.28 -11.73 -23.72
CA LYS A 269 10.44 -11.32 -22.30
C LYS A 269 11.68 -10.46 -22.06
N PHE A 270 12.79 -10.74 -22.76
CA PHE A 270 14.03 -9.97 -22.65
C PHE A 270 13.94 -8.64 -23.40
N ALA A 271 13.36 -8.63 -24.60
CA ALA A 271 13.11 -7.41 -25.37
C ALA A 271 12.13 -6.48 -24.62
N ASP A 272 11.05 -7.01 -24.06
CA ASP A 272 10.10 -6.22 -23.26
C ASP A 272 10.77 -5.63 -22.01
N THR A 273 11.67 -6.36 -21.34
CA THR A 273 12.42 -5.87 -20.18
C THR A 273 13.42 -4.77 -20.55
N LEU A 274 14.12 -4.89 -21.68
CA LEU A 274 15.02 -3.84 -22.18
C LEU A 274 14.22 -2.57 -22.52
N TRP A 275 13.14 -2.71 -23.28
CA TRP A 275 12.37 -1.58 -23.79
C TRP A 275 11.40 -0.95 -22.79
N ASP A 276 10.99 -1.65 -21.73
CA ASP A 276 10.23 -1.06 -20.62
C ASP A 276 11.15 -0.32 -19.62
N ASN A 277 12.45 -0.65 -19.60
CA ASN A 277 13.46 -0.01 -18.76
C ASN A 277 14.17 1.17 -19.43
N ILE A 278 14.28 1.19 -20.77
CA ILE A 278 14.78 2.36 -21.50
C ILE A 278 13.68 3.42 -21.48
N SER A 279 13.72 4.29 -20.48
CA SER A 279 13.13 5.60 -20.66
C SER A 279 14.05 6.39 -21.58
N ILE A 280 13.79 6.29 -22.88
CA ILE A 280 14.56 6.93 -23.95
C ILE A 280 14.88 8.41 -23.63
N PRO A 281 13.97 9.24 -23.09
CA PRO A 281 14.29 10.63 -22.76
C PRO A 281 15.07 10.82 -21.43
N THR A 282 15.53 9.74 -20.79
CA THR A 282 16.51 9.79 -19.67
C THR A 282 17.80 9.06 -20.00
N THR A 283 17.94 8.57 -21.23
CA THR A 283 19.15 7.86 -21.63
C THR A 283 20.23 8.88 -21.94
N GLU A 284 21.26 8.85 -21.09
CA GLU A 284 22.48 9.65 -21.21
C GLU A 284 23.46 9.06 -22.21
N TYR A 285 24.45 9.86 -22.61
CA TYR A 285 25.49 9.46 -23.56
C TYR A 285 26.15 8.13 -23.16
N GLU A 286 26.55 7.99 -21.88
CA GLU A 286 27.20 6.81 -21.34
C GLU A 286 26.25 5.60 -21.25
N GLU A 287 24.95 5.84 -21.06
CA GLU A 287 23.93 4.78 -21.05
C GLU A 287 23.69 4.24 -22.47
N ILE A 288 23.66 5.12 -23.49
CA ILE A 288 23.57 4.72 -24.90
C ILE A 288 24.79 3.86 -25.28
N GLU A 289 25.99 4.24 -24.86
CA GLU A 289 27.22 3.49 -25.16
C GLU A 289 27.20 2.07 -24.58
N LYS A 290 26.70 1.91 -23.36
CA LYS A 290 26.49 0.58 -22.75
C LYS A 290 25.49 -0.26 -23.55
N MET A 291 24.40 0.34 -24.05
CA MET A 291 23.40 -0.36 -24.87
C MET A 291 23.97 -0.90 -26.19
N PHE A 292 24.93 -0.20 -26.80
CA PHE A 292 25.60 -0.68 -28.02
C PHE A 292 26.57 -1.83 -27.75
N ASN A 293 27.16 -1.90 -26.56
CA ASN A 293 28.06 -2.98 -26.19
C ASN A 293 27.32 -4.32 -25.99
N ASP A 294 26.03 -4.28 -25.63
CA ASP A 294 25.13 -5.45 -25.58
C ASP A 294 24.53 -5.75 -26.98
N ARG A 295 25.39 -6.20 -27.90
CA ARG A 295 25.21 -6.24 -29.38
C ARG A 295 24.00 -6.97 -30.00
N ASN A 296 23.06 -7.55 -29.24
CA ASN A 296 22.15 -8.59 -29.79
C ASN A 296 20.62 -8.32 -29.72
N SER A 297 20.14 -7.10 -29.45
CA SER A 297 18.69 -6.90 -29.19
C SER A 297 18.01 -5.72 -29.90
N LEU A 298 18.76 -4.83 -30.54
CA LEU A 298 18.23 -3.64 -31.18
C LEU A 298 18.02 -3.86 -32.68
N SER A 299 16.89 -3.37 -33.20
CA SER A 299 16.72 -3.29 -34.66
C SER A 299 17.71 -2.32 -35.28
N ASN A 300 18.06 -2.56 -36.55
CA ASN A 300 18.96 -1.66 -37.29
C ASN A 300 18.48 -0.21 -37.27
N GLN A 301 17.17 0.03 -37.33
CA GLN A 301 16.63 1.40 -37.36
C GLN A 301 16.64 2.10 -35.99
N CYS A 302 16.33 1.40 -34.89
CA CYS A 302 16.48 1.99 -33.55
C CYS A 302 17.95 2.24 -33.21
N ALA A 303 18.85 1.35 -33.63
CA ALA A 303 20.29 1.53 -33.45
C ALA A 303 20.79 2.80 -34.15
N LEU A 304 20.41 3.01 -35.42
CA LEU A 304 20.77 4.21 -36.18
C LEU A 304 20.27 5.51 -35.51
N LEU A 305 19.03 5.51 -35.01
CA LEU A 305 18.49 6.68 -34.30
C LEU A 305 19.20 6.94 -32.98
N LEU A 306 19.61 5.90 -32.25
CA LEU A 306 20.41 6.03 -31.03
C LEU A 306 21.83 6.54 -31.33
N TYR A 307 22.43 6.17 -32.46
CA TYR A 307 23.71 6.74 -32.91
C TYR A 307 23.55 8.24 -33.18
N CYS A 308 22.54 8.63 -33.96
CA CYS A 308 22.26 10.05 -34.22
C CYS A 308 22.05 10.83 -32.92
N LYS A 309 21.31 10.26 -31.96
CA LYS A 309 21.14 10.88 -30.63
C LYS A 309 22.47 11.00 -29.88
N LYS A 310 23.31 9.97 -29.92
CA LYS A 310 24.65 9.98 -29.30
C LYS A 310 25.51 11.11 -29.87
N ASP A 311 25.51 11.28 -31.18
CA ASP A 311 26.30 12.31 -31.87
C ASP A 311 25.81 13.72 -31.49
N VAL A 312 24.49 13.94 -31.45
CA VAL A 312 23.92 15.22 -31.02
C VAL A 312 24.25 15.52 -29.55
N LEU A 313 24.19 14.53 -28.65
CA LEU A 313 24.59 14.71 -27.25
C LEU A 313 26.07 15.05 -27.12
N SER A 314 26.93 14.35 -27.85
CA SER A 314 28.37 14.60 -27.90
C SER A 314 28.66 16.04 -28.31
N LEU A 315 28.02 16.51 -29.38
CA LEU A 315 28.15 17.91 -29.82
C LEU A 315 27.71 18.91 -28.77
N LEU A 316 26.56 18.68 -28.13
CA LEU A 316 26.05 19.60 -27.12
C LEU A 316 26.95 19.67 -25.88
N TYR A 317 27.59 18.57 -25.51
CA TYR A 317 28.54 18.52 -24.38
C TYR A 317 29.89 19.15 -24.75
N ASP A 318 30.32 19.04 -26.01
CA ASP A 318 31.48 19.76 -26.55
C ASP A 318 31.23 21.27 -26.62
N ILE A 319 29.99 21.69 -26.92
CA ILE A 319 29.60 23.10 -26.98
C ILE A 319 29.54 23.73 -25.59
N SER A 320 28.92 23.05 -24.62
CA SER A 320 28.64 23.65 -23.31
C SER A 320 28.67 22.62 -22.18
N SER A 321 29.63 22.78 -21.27
CA SER A 321 29.65 22.04 -20.00
C SER A 321 28.40 22.32 -19.17
N ASP A 322 27.90 23.55 -19.22
CA ASP A 322 26.69 23.96 -18.49
C ASP A 322 25.45 23.24 -19.05
N TYR A 323 25.43 22.97 -20.37
CA TYR A 323 24.38 22.14 -20.96
C TYR A 323 24.42 20.71 -20.43
N LYS A 324 25.62 20.12 -20.28
CA LYS A 324 25.78 18.80 -19.67
C LYS A 324 25.20 18.80 -18.25
N THR A 325 25.59 19.77 -17.42
CA THR A 325 25.05 19.91 -16.06
C THR A 325 23.53 20.08 -16.06
N ALA A 326 22.98 20.99 -16.86
CA ALA A 326 21.53 21.22 -16.97
C ALA A 326 20.77 19.92 -17.30
N ARG A 327 21.32 19.11 -18.21
CA ARG A 327 20.73 17.86 -18.64
C ARG A 327 20.83 16.75 -17.60
N GLU A 328 21.97 16.61 -16.95
CA GLU A 328 22.15 15.68 -15.82
C GLU A 328 21.16 15.99 -14.69
N THR A 329 21.01 17.28 -14.34
CA THR A 329 20.02 17.74 -13.36
C THR A 329 18.59 17.41 -13.81
N PHE A 330 18.24 17.67 -15.08
CA PHE A 330 16.91 17.34 -15.63
C PHE A 330 16.59 15.85 -15.49
N ILE A 331 17.55 15.00 -15.84
CA ILE A 331 17.41 13.55 -15.75
C ILE A 331 17.31 13.08 -14.31
N TYR A 332 18.05 13.70 -13.40
CA TYR A 332 17.96 13.39 -11.98
C TYR A 332 16.55 13.65 -11.43
N TYR A 333 15.97 14.83 -11.70
CA TYR A 333 14.58 15.12 -11.33
C TYR A 333 13.61 14.09 -11.91
N LYS A 334 13.78 13.71 -13.17
CA LYS A 334 12.95 12.67 -13.79
C LYS A 334 13.13 11.30 -13.13
N LYS A 335 14.35 10.93 -12.73
CA LYS A 335 14.64 9.72 -11.94
C LYS A 335 13.96 9.77 -10.58
N LEU A 336 13.97 10.91 -9.88
CA LEU A 336 13.26 11.10 -8.61
C LEU A 336 11.76 10.90 -8.76
N ILE A 337 11.14 11.58 -9.72
CA ILE A 337 9.69 11.50 -9.97
C ILE A 337 9.24 10.07 -10.26
N LYS A 338 9.98 9.34 -11.11
CA LYS A 338 9.70 7.91 -11.37
C LYS A 338 9.88 7.04 -10.13
N THR A 339 10.85 7.38 -9.28
CA THR A 339 11.13 6.63 -8.06
C THR A 339 10.01 6.82 -7.04
N VAL A 340 9.44 8.03 -6.93
CA VAL A 340 8.19 8.26 -6.17
C VAL A 340 7.07 7.38 -6.70
N LYS A 341 6.87 7.31 -8.04
CA LYS A 341 5.84 6.46 -8.63
C LYS A 341 6.04 4.97 -8.28
N LYS A 342 7.28 4.46 -8.40
CA LYS A 342 7.63 3.08 -8.00
C LYS A 342 7.32 2.82 -6.52
N GLY A 343 7.65 3.77 -5.65
CA GLY A 343 7.32 3.69 -4.22
C GLY A 343 5.82 3.64 -3.95
N TYR A 344 5.04 4.45 -4.67
CA TYR A 344 3.57 4.44 -4.57
C TYR A 344 2.96 3.09 -4.97
N MET A 345 3.60 2.37 -5.89
CA MET A 345 3.17 1.05 -6.33
C MET A 345 3.67 -0.11 -5.45
N ALA A 346 4.48 0.16 -4.41
CA ALA A 346 5.16 -0.87 -3.63
C ALA A 346 4.20 -1.85 -2.93
N PHE A 347 2.99 -1.40 -2.59
CA PHE A 347 1.98 -2.20 -1.88
C PHE A 347 0.82 -2.65 -2.78
N ASP A 348 0.94 -2.48 -4.09
CA ASP A 348 0.00 -3.08 -5.04
C ASP A 348 -0.02 -4.61 -4.91
N LYS A 349 -1.17 -5.21 -5.17
CA LYS A 349 -1.39 -6.67 -5.04
C LYS A 349 -0.38 -7.49 -5.85
N GLY A 350 0.09 -6.97 -6.99
CA GLY A 350 1.08 -7.64 -7.85
C GLY A 350 2.55 -7.47 -7.44
N CYS A 351 2.85 -6.61 -6.46
CA CYS A 351 4.23 -6.31 -6.08
C CYS A 351 4.72 -7.23 -4.95
N SER A 352 5.81 -7.96 -5.15
CA SER A 352 6.44 -8.77 -4.09
C SER A 352 7.45 -7.97 -3.28
N TYR A 353 7.79 -8.42 -2.07
CA TYR A 353 8.88 -7.79 -1.29
C TYR A 353 10.25 -7.88 -1.99
N THR A 354 10.49 -8.89 -2.83
CA THR A 354 11.76 -9.03 -3.57
C THR A 354 11.94 -7.90 -4.56
N ILE A 355 10.91 -7.55 -5.33
CA ILE A 355 10.92 -6.42 -6.27
C ILE A 355 11.21 -5.10 -5.54
N VAL A 356 10.59 -4.90 -4.37
CA VAL A 356 10.83 -3.72 -3.52
C VAL A 356 12.27 -3.69 -3.03
N LYS A 357 12.82 -4.81 -2.57
CA LYS A 357 14.20 -4.94 -2.12
C LYS A 357 15.19 -4.56 -3.22
N ASP A 358 15.01 -5.13 -4.40
CA ASP A 358 15.89 -4.90 -5.54
C ASP A 358 15.84 -3.42 -5.96
N THR A 359 14.64 -2.84 -6.02
CA THR A 359 14.48 -1.43 -6.37
C THR A 359 15.15 -0.50 -5.35
N ILE A 360 14.99 -0.76 -4.05
CA ILE A 360 15.63 0.04 -3.00
C ILE A 360 17.15 -0.11 -3.04
N ASN A 361 17.68 -1.30 -3.30
CA ASN A 361 19.12 -1.51 -3.47
C ASN A 361 19.66 -0.74 -4.67
N THR A 362 18.95 -0.75 -5.80
CA THR A 362 19.31 0.10 -6.96
C THR A 362 19.30 1.58 -6.58
N CYS A 363 18.30 2.06 -5.82
CA CYS A 363 18.26 3.45 -5.37
C CYS A 363 19.48 3.79 -4.50
N LYS A 364 19.85 2.93 -3.55
CA LYS A 364 21.02 3.13 -2.69
C LYS A 364 22.33 3.17 -3.47
N ASN A 365 22.50 2.27 -4.43
CA ASN A 365 23.71 2.23 -5.25
C ASN A 365 23.83 3.50 -6.09
N ASN A 366 22.71 3.96 -6.68
CA ASN A 366 22.67 5.20 -7.45
C ASN A 366 22.93 6.42 -6.56
N ASP A 367 22.29 6.50 -5.38
CA ASP A 367 22.52 7.59 -4.42
C ASP A 367 24.01 7.63 -4.01
N ALA A 368 24.64 6.48 -3.74
CA ALA A 368 26.05 6.39 -3.37
C ALA A 368 27.00 6.78 -4.51
N SER A 369 26.69 6.46 -5.77
CA SER A 369 27.46 6.94 -6.92
C SER A 369 27.33 8.44 -7.14
N MET A 370 26.20 9.04 -6.70
CA MET A 370 25.92 10.46 -6.87
C MET A 370 26.49 11.35 -5.75
N GLU A 371 26.74 10.82 -4.55
CA GLU A 371 27.49 11.54 -3.51
C GLU A 371 28.93 11.90 -3.93
N GLN A 372 29.41 11.35 -5.05
CA GLN A 372 30.70 11.68 -5.66
C GLN A 372 30.62 12.78 -6.74
N ASP A 373 29.41 13.12 -7.22
CA ASP A 373 29.18 14.17 -8.23
C ASP A 373 28.72 15.47 -7.58
N SER A 374 29.53 16.52 -7.71
CA SER A 374 29.31 17.84 -7.10
C SER A 374 28.21 18.69 -7.75
N SER A 375 27.50 18.16 -8.76
CA SER A 375 26.55 18.91 -9.59
C SER A 375 25.13 18.99 -9.03
N ILE A 376 24.81 18.25 -7.96
CA ILE A 376 23.46 18.25 -7.36
C ILE A 376 23.40 19.22 -6.18
N VAL A 377 22.43 20.13 -6.22
CA VAL A 377 22.20 21.14 -5.18
C VAL A 377 21.96 20.49 -3.82
N GLU A 378 22.64 21.00 -2.80
CA GLU A 378 22.45 20.60 -1.41
C GLU A 378 20.97 20.71 -0.99
N GLY A 379 20.43 19.64 -0.38
CA GLY A 379 19.02 19.57 0.00
C GLY A 379 18.09 18.89 -1.02
N THR A 380 18.60 18.50 -2.20
CA THR A 380 17.81 17.71 -3.15
C THR A 380 17.51 16.31 -2.59
N LEU A 381 16.27 15.84 -2.79
CA LEU A 381 15.79 14.58 -2.25
C LEU A 381 16.56 13.40 -2.85
N THR A 382 17.05 12.45 -2.05
CA THR A 382 17.68 11.22 -2.57
C THR A 382 16.66 10.27 -3.20
N LEU A 383 17.10 9.36 -4.08
CA LEU A 383 16.22 8.36 -4.71
C LEU A 383 15.57 7.44 -3.66
N LYS A 384 16.32 7.02 -2.63
CA LYS A 384 15.75 6.25 -1.51
C LYS A 384 14.63 7.03 -0.81
N LYS A 385 14.84 8.32 -0.50
CA LYS A 385 13.83 9.17 0.15
C LYS A 385 12.63 9.44 -0.78
N ALA A 386 12.85 9.56 -2.09
CA ALA A 386 11.79 9.65 -3.08
C ALA A 386 10.90 8.39 -3.09
N TYR A 387 11.51 7.20 -3.07
CA TYR A 387 10.78 5.93 -2.99
C TYR A 387 9.92 5.86 -1.72
N ALA A 388 10.51 6.14 -0.56
CA ALA A 388 9.80 6.15 0.71
C ALA A 388 8.65 7.17 0.73
N SER A 389 8.81 8.32 0.09
CA SER A 389 7.76 9.33 -0.04
C SER A 389 6.59 8.85 -0.90
N GLY A 390 6.88 8.13 -1.99
CA GLY A 390 5.85 7.44 -2.79
C GLY A 390 5.05 6.44 -1.96
N ALA A 391 5.75 5.58 -1.22
CA ALA A 391 5.13 4.58 -0.35
C ALA A 391 4.24 5.21 0.72
N ARG A 392 4.69 6.29 1.39
CA ARG A 392 3.86 7.06 2.34
C ARG A 392 2.62 7.65 1.68
N GLY A 393 2.76 8.12 0.44
CA GLY A 393 1.64 8.58 -0.36
C GLY A 393 0.55 7.54 -0.55
N TRP A 394 0.95 6.32 -0.90
CA TRP A 394 0.03 5.19 -1.04
C TRP A 394 -0.63 4.83 0.29
N LEU A 395 0.15 4.75 1.37
CA LEU A 395 -0.37 4.43 2.71
C LEU A 395 -1.43 5.44 3.16
N ARG A 396 -1.19 6.75 2.94
CA ARG A 396 -2.15 7.81 3.26
C ARG A 396 -3.44 7.65 2.45
N SER A 397 -3.33 7.54 1.12
CA SER A 397 -4.52 7.41 0.26
C SER A 397 -5.30 6.13 0.52
N SER A 398 -4.61 5.04 0.85
CA SER A 398 -5.23 3.74 1.11
C SER A 398 -5.93 3.69 2.46
N ASN A 399 -5.32 4.27 3.50
CA ASN A 399 -5.95 4.47 4.80
C ASN A 399 -7.25 5.28 4.69
N GLU A 400 -7.27 6.34 3.87
CA GLU A 400 -8.47 7.16 3.68
C GLU A 400 -9.61 6.42 2.96
N LYS A 401 -9.28 5.45 2.09
CA LYS A 401 -10.23 4.65 1.31
C LYS A 401 -10.76 3.42 2.05
N CYS A 402 -10.08 2.99 3.11
CA CYS A 402 -10.51 1.85 3.91
C CYS A 402 -11.53 2.34 4.94
N ASP A 403 -12.76 1.82 4.86
CA ASP A 403 -13.82 2.19 5.81
C ASP A 403 -13.39 1.86 7.24
N ASP A 404 -12.80 0.67 7.43
CA ASP A 404 -12.10 0.32 8.66
C ASP A 404 -10.62 0.68 8.57
N ARG A 405 -10.27 1.85 9.11
CA ARG A 405 -8.90 2.35 9.10
C ARG A 405 -7.98 1.58 10.04
N LEU A 406 -8.47 1.06 11.17
CA LEU A 406 -7.63 0.27 12.09
C LEU A 406 -7.21 -1.04 11.42
N ILE A 407 -8.17 -1.73 10.81
CA ILE A 407 -7.94 -3.02 10.15
C ILE A 407 -6.97 -2.87 8.98
N PHE A 408 -7.00 -1.75 8.27
CA PHE A 408 -5.98 -1.46 7.26
C PHE A 408 -4.56 -1.56 7.84
N TRP A 409 -4.31 -0.91 8.97
CA TRP A 409 -3.00 -0.93 9.62
C TRP A 409 -2.67 -2.27 10.25
N GLU A 410 -3.63 -2.92 10.91
CA GLU A 410 -3.47 -4.29 11.47
C GLU A 410 -3.09 -5.30 10.39
N LYS A 411 -3.77 -5.30 9.25
CA LYS A 411 -3.43 -6.19 8.12
C LYS A 411 -2.07 -5.82 7.53
N LEU A 412 -1.75 -4.53 7.45
CA LEU A 412 -0.47 -4.06 6.93
C LEU A 412 0.71 -4.54 7.79
N VAL A 413 0.58 -4.51 9.12
CA VAL A 413 1.62 -5.01 10.04
C VAL A 413 1.47 -6.51 10.35
N GLY A 414 0.33 -7.14 10.08
CA GLY A 414 0.12 -8.57 10.34
C GLY A 414 0.55 -9.48 9.18
N ILE A 415 0.59 -8.98 7.95
CA ILE A 415 0.95 -9.78 6.76
C ILE A 415 2.47 -9.73 6.53
N SER A 416 3.11 -10.90 6.55
CA SER A 416 4.58 -11.03 6.40
C SER A 416 5.16 -10.30 5.19
N ASN A 417 4.50 -10.35 4.02
CA ASN A 417 4.96 -9.64 2.82
C ASN A 417 4.95 -8.11 3.02
N SER A 418 3.91 -7.57 3.66
CA SER A 418 3.76 -6.14 3.93
C SER A 418 4.77 -5.66 4.98
N GLN A 419 4.97 -6.41 6.07
CA GLN A 419 6.01 -6.12 7.07
C GLN A 419 7.40 -6.07 6.45
N LYS A 420 7.76 -7.05 5.61
CA LYS A 420 9.05 -7.07 4.91
C LYS A 420 9.24 -5.83 4.06
N LYS A 421 8.21 -5.40 3.32
CA LYS A 421 8.24 -4.16 2.53
C LYS A 421 8.42 -2.94 3.42
N LEU A 422 7.65 -2.81 4.49
CA LEU A 422 7.78 -1.69 5.44
C LEU A 422 9.19 -1.61 6.02
N LYS A 423 9.75 -2.73 6.48
CA LYS A 423 11.11 -2.83 7.00
C LYS A 423 12.15 -2.39 5.98
N ILE A 424 12.04 -2.82 4.73
CA ILE A 424 12.99 -2.47 3.66
C ILE A 424 12.93 -0.98 3.33
N ILE A 425 11.71 -0.42 3.28
CA ILE A 425 11.49 0.97 2.84
C ILE A 425 11.83 1.96 3.96
N PHE A 426 11.34 1.71 5.18
CA PHE A 426 11.39 2.67 6.29
C PHE A 426 12.40 2.30 7.38
N GLY A 427 12.83 1.03 7.45
CA GLY A 427 13.73 0.55 8.49
C GLY A 427 13.02 -0.17 9.63
N GLU A 428 13.82 -0.94 10.39
CA GLU A 428 13.31 -1.77 11.49
C GLU A 428 12.75 -0.93 12.65
N LYS A 429 13.44 0.16 13.01
CA LYS A 429 13.04 1.03 14.12
C LYS A 429 11.64 1.61 13.88
N GLN A 430 11.39 2.08 12.67
CA GLN A 430 10.12 2.68 12.24
C GLN A 430 9.01 1.63 12.17
N LEU A 431 9.29 0.42 11.66
CA LEU A 431 8.33 -0.68 11.68
C LEU A 431 7.92 -1.01 13.12
N LYS A 432 8.89 -1.12 14.04
CA LYS A 432 8.61 -1.42 15.44
C LYS A 432 7.78 -0.33 16.11
N LYS A 433 8.10 0.96 15.88
CA LYS A 433 7.29 2.10 16.34
C LYS A 433 5.84 1.99 15.84
N LEU A 434 5.64 1.61 14.58
CA LEU A 434 4.31 1.43 13.99
C LEU A 434 3.55 0.25 14.61
N GLU A 435 4.20 -0.90 14.78
CA GLU A 435 3.60 -2.10 15.39
C GLU A 435 3.13 -1.82 16.83
N GLU A 436 3.97 -1.16 17.63
CA GLU A 436 3.62 -0.75 19.00
C GLU A 436 2.44 0.23 19.03
N ALA A 437 2.40 1.19 18.09
CA ALA A 437 1.31 2.15 18.00
C ALA A 437 -0.02 1.49 17.60
N VAL A 438 0.01 0.55 16.65
CA VAL A 438 -1.17 -0.20 16.21
C VAL A 438 -1.72 -1.06 17.34
N GLU A 439 -0.86 -1.79 18.06
CA GLU A 439 -1.30 -2.65 19.18
C GLU A 439 -1.87 -1.83 20.35
N LYS A 440 -1.23 -0.71 20.71
CA LYS A 440 -1.74 0.19 21.75
C LYS A 440 -3.15 0.71 21.42
N GLU A 441 -3.35 1.13 20.19
CA GLU A 441 -4.63 1.69 19.73
C GLU A 441 -5.70 0.60 19.58
N ARG A 442 -5.31 -0.63 19.23
CA ARG A 442 -6.20 -1.80 19.23
C ARG A 442 -6.71 -2.11 20.63
N GLU A 443 -5.84 -2.15 21.63
CA GLU A 443 -6.24 -2.38 23.03
C GLU A 443 -7.10 -1.22 23.57
N GLN A 444 -6.80 0.01 23.16
CA GLN A 444 -7.63 1.16 23.49
C GLN A 444 -9.05 1.02 22.93
N VAL A 445 -9.20 0.68 21.65
CA VAL A 445 -10.52 0.45 21.03
C VAL A 445 -11.29 -0.68 21.73
N LYS A 446 -10.61 -1.79 22.09
CA LYS A 446 -11.26 -2.88 22.82
C LYS A 446 -11.81 -2.42 24.18
N ARG A 447 -11.07 -1.57 24.91
CA ARG A 447 -11.55 -1.00 26.18
C ARG A 447 -12.73 -0.08 25.98
N GLU A 448 -12.62 0.90 25.07
CA GLU A 448 -13.69 1.85 24.78
C GLU A 448 -14.97 1.16 24.29
N MET A 449 -14.85 0.09 23.50
CA MET A 449 -15.98 -0.70 23.05
C MET A 449 -16.68 -1.43 24.21
N ARG A 450 -15.91 -1.99 25.15
CA ARG A 450 -16.48 -2.64 26.35
C ARG A 450 -17.19 -1.64 27.25
N GLU A 451 -16.59 -0.47 27.44
CA GLU A 451 -17.18 0.64 28.20
C GLU A 451 -18.49 1.09 27.54
N ALA A 452 -18.49 1.30 26.22
CA ALA A 452 -19.70 1.67 25.48
C ALA A 452 -20.82 0.61 25.60
N ILE A 453 -20.49 -0.69 25.53
CA ILE A 453 -21.46 -1.77 25.73
C ILE A 453 -22.05 -1.74 27.15
N PHE A 454 -21.19 -1.57 28.16
CA PHE A 454 -21.60 -1.53 29.56
C PHE A 454 -22.48 -0.30 29.86
N GLU A 455 -22.10 0.85 29.32
CA GLU A 455 -22.78 2.13 29.52
C GLU A 455 -23.94 2.37 28.55
N LYS A 456 -24.20 1.44 27.62
CA LYS A 456 -25.19 1.56 26.53
C LYS A 456 -25.02 2.86 25.73
N LYS A 457 -23.78 3.23 25.43
CA LYS A 457 -23.43 4.41 24.62
C LYS A 457 -23.12 4.01 23.18
N ASP A 458 -23.35 4.95 22.27
CA ASP A 458 -22.91 4.80 20.89
C ASP A 458 -21.37 4.80 20.83
N PHE A 459 -20.81 3.85 20.09
CA PHE A 459 -19.37 3.74 19.86
C PHE A 459 -19.02 4.15 18.43
N CYS A 460 -18.26 5.22 18.28
CA CYS A 460 -17.77 5.65 16.97
C CYS A 460 -16.44 4.95 16.64
N TYR A 461 -16.50 4.00 15.73
CA TYR A 461 -15.34 3.25 15.26
C TYR A 461 -14.45 4.07 14.29
N TYR A 462 -15.02 5.06 13.60
CA TYR A 462 -14.34 5.81 12.54
C TYR A 462 -13.40 6.89 13.10
N ARG A 463 -12.10 6.59 13.18
CA ARG A 463 -11.04 7.55 13.51
C ARG A 463 -10.01 7.67 12.40
N SER A 464 -9.44 8.88 12.23
CA SER A 464 -8.57 9.21 11.11
C SER A 464 -7.36 8.29 10.94
N ARG A 465 -6.76 7.83 12.06
CA ARG A 465 -5.57 6.95 12.16
C ARG A 465 -4.35 7.41 11.33
N ALA A 466 -4.41 8.62 10.76
CA ALA A 466 -3.35 9.19 9.93
C ALA A 466 -2.04 9.42 10.69
N HIS A 467 -2.09 9.51 12.03
CA HIS A 467 -0.92 9.66 12.88
C HIS A 467 0.07 8.49 12.74
N PHE A 468 -0.38 7.30 12.34
CA PHE A 468 0.51 6.15 12.06
C PHE A 468 1.48 6.40 10.90
N ILE A 469 1.16 7.30 9.97
CA ILE A 469 2.10 7.74 8.93
C ILE A 469 3.30 8.47 9.55
N GLY A 470 3.10 9.14 10.69
CA GLY A 470 4.17 9.81 11.46
C GLY A 470 5.20 8.83 12.01
N CYS A 471 4.79 7.59 12.35
CA CYS A 471 5.71 6.54 12.81
C CYS A 471 6.72 6.10 11.73
N LEU A 472 6.45 6.40 10.46
CA LEU A 472 7.25 6.04 9.28
C LEU A 472 8.09 7.21 8.74
N GLN A 473 8.27 8.26 9.53
CA GLN A 473 9.18 9.36 9.22
C GLN A 473 10.54 9.11 9.88
N ASP A 474 11.61 9.46 9.18
CA ASP A 474 12.93 9.57 9.79
C ASP A 474 12.90 10.79 10.73
N ASP A 475 13.41 10.60 11.95
CA ASP A 475 13.49 11.65 12.98
C ASP A 475 14.39 12.81 12.51
#